data_AF-L0N6V6-F1
#
_entry.id   AF-L0N6V6-F1
#
_cell.length_a   1.000
_cell.length_b   1.000
_cell.length_c   1.000
_cell.angle_alpha   90.00
_cell.angle_beta   90.00
_cell.angle_gamma   90.00
#
_symmetry.space_group_name_H-M   'P 1'
#
loop_
_entity.id
_entity.type
_entity.pdbx_description
1 polymer ?
#
loop_
_entity_poly.entity_id
_entity_poly.type
_entity_poly.pdbx_seq_one_letter_code
_entity_poly.pdbx_strand_id
1 'polypeptide(L)' 'LSVYLGEFFEVHLFVNGTVLQGDESRVSMPYASKGLYLETEAGYHKLSSEAYGFVARIDGNG' A
#
# COMPACT_ATOMS: atom_id res chain seq x y z
N LEU A 1 -7.70 0.42 -3.08
CA LEU A 1 -6.67 -0.22 -3.93
C LEU A 1 -6.17 -1.47 -3.22
N SER A 2 -6.07 -2.60 -3.91
CA SER A 2 -5.49 -3.82 -3.33
C SER A 2 -4.34 -4.31 -4.20
N VAL A 3 -3.25 -4.78 -3.58
CA VAL A 3 -2.17 -5.48 -4.27
C VAL A 3 -1.97 -6.84 -3.63
N TYR A 4 -1.94 -7.85 -4.47
CA TYR A 4 -1.76 -9.24 -4.10
C TYR A 4 -0.58 -9.81 -4.89
N LEU A 5 0.35 -10.46 -4.19
CA LEU A 5 1.44 -11.20 -4.79
C LEU A 5 1.51 -12.60 -4.19
N GLY A 6 0.63 -13.48 -4.63
CA GLY A 6 0.62 -14.88 -4.21
C GLY A 6 0.68 -15.03 -2.69
N GLU A 7 1.62 -15.83 -2.21
CA GLU A 7 1.83 -16.07 -0.78
C GLU A 7 2.72 -15.01 -0.09
N PHE A 8 3.25 -14.03 -0.83
CA PHE A 8 4.25 -13.10 -0.30
C PHE A 8 3.61 -11.96 0.50
N PHE A 9 2.53 -11.37 -0.02
CA PHE A 9 1.77 -10.33 0.65
C PHE A 9 0.42 -10.07 -0.02
N GLU A 10 -0.52 -9.62 0.82
CA GLU A 10 -1.78 -9.01 0.48
C GLU A 10 -1.89 -7.69 1.23
N VAL A 11 -2.15 -6.59 0.51
CA VAL A 11 -2.26 -5.25 1.09
C VAL A 11 -3.49 -4.56 0.54
N HIS A 12 -4.30 -4.02 1.46
CA HIS A 12 -5.44 -3.16 1.15
C HIS A 12 -5.15 -1.74 1.59
N LEU A 13 -5.19 -0.80 0.64
CA LEU A 13 -5.05 0.63 0.86
C LEU A 13 -6.38 1.33 0.61
N PHE A 14 -6.86 2.03 1.62
CA PHE A 14 -8.10 2.82 1.58
C PHE A 14 -7.82 4.29 1.33
N VAL A 15 -8.81 5.02 0.77
CA VAL A 15 -8.72 6.47 0.47
C VAL A 15 -8.37 7.30 1.72
N ASN A 16 -8.82 6.86 2.90
CA ASN A 16 -8.55 7.54 4.16
C ASN A 16 -7.16 7.24 4.75
N GLY A 17 -6.26 6.61 4.00
CA GLY A 17 -4.92 6.24 4.45
C GLY A 17 -4.84 5.03 5.37
N THR A 18 -5.97 4.36 5.66
CA THR A 18 -5.92 3.07 6.36
C THR A 18 -5.25 2.03 5.48
N VAL A 19 -4.37 1.23 6.08
CA VAL A 19 -3.71 0.09 5.44
C VAL A 19 -4.02 -1.16 6.24
N LEU A 20 -4.44 -2.22 5.55
CA LEU A 20 -4.53 -3.58 6.09
C LEU A 20 -3.52 -4.48 5.37
N GLN A 21 -2.84 -5.32 6.14
CA GLN A 21 -1.98 -6.39 5.64
C GLN A 21 -2.60 -7.75 5.96
N GLY A 22 -2.77 -8.60 4.95
CA GLY A 22 -3.54 -9.84 5.06
C GLY A 22 -4.97 -9.57 5.53
N ASP A 23 -5.53 -10.50 6.30
CA ASP A 23 -6.95 -10.45 6.63
C ASP A 23 -7.35 -9.22 7.46
N GLU A 24 -6.63 -8.84 8.53
CA GLU A 24 -7.11 -7.75 9.41
C GLU A 24 -6.01 -6.96 10.16
N SER A 25 -4.74 -7.14 9.83
CA SER A 25 -3.66 -6.43 10.56
C SER A 25 -3.49 -5.01 10.04
N ARG A 26 -4.00 -4.02 10.79
CA ARG A 26 -3.72 -2.60 10.51
C ARG A 26 -2.23 -2.32 10.64
N VAL A 27 -1.67 -1.68 9.63
CA VAL A 27 -0.27 -1.19 9.66
C VAL A 27 -0.23 0.33 9.55
N SER A 28 0.73 0.94 10.23
CA SER A 28 0.93 2.39 10.21
C SER A 28 1.74 2.80 8.99
N MET A 29 1.46 3.98 8.45
CA MET A 29 2.30 4.61 7.43
C MET A 29 3.34 5.56 8.06
N PRO A 30 4.54 5.73 7.46
CA PRO A 30 5.02 4.98 6.29
C PRO A 30 5.34 3.53 6.65
N TYR A 31 5.22 2.64 5.67
CA TYR A 31 5.47 1.20 5.83
C TYR A 31 6.47 0.72 4.78
N ALA A 32 7.46 -0.05 5.20
CA ALA A 32 8.42 -0.68 4.29
C ALA A 32 8.70 -2.12 4.75
N SER A 33 8.37 -3.11 3.92
CA SER A 33 8.62 -4.52 4.22
C SER A 33 8.59 -5.37 2.96
N LYS A 34 9.46 -6.39 2.87
CA LYS A 34 9.50 -7.36 1.75
C LYS A 34 9.50 -6.72 0.34
N GLY A 35 10.15 -5.57 0.19
CA GLY A 35 10.20 -4.81 -1.07
C GLY A 35 8.95 -4.00 -1.41
N LEU A 36 7.99 -3.91 -0.48
CA LEU A 36 6.84 -3.00 -0.55
C LEU A 36 7.12 -1.73 0.22
N TYR A 37 6.68 -0.61 -0.34
CA TYR A 37 6.75 0.72 0.25
C TYR A 37 5.38 1.39 0.17
N LEU A 38 4.87 1.83 1.32
CA LEU A 38 3.68 2.66 1.42
C LEU A 38 4.03 4.01 2.04
N GLU A 39 3.60 5.06 1.36
CA GLU A 39 3.85 6.44 1.77
C GLU A 39 2.69 7.36 1.41
N THR A 40 2.65 8.50 2.09
CA THR A 40 1.69 9.57 1.82
C THR A 40 2.45 10.75 1.24
N GLU A 41 2.03 11.18 0.05
CA GLU A 41 2.50 12.41 -0.57
C GLU A 41 1.34 13.41 -0.63
N ALA A 42 1.65 14.68 -0.90
CA ALA A 42 0.63 15.72 -0.98
C ALA A 42 -0.41 15.38 -2.05
N GLY A 43 -1.62 15.01 -1.60
CA GLY A 43 -2.77 14.71 -2.44
C GLY A 43 -3.04 13.23 -2.73
N TYR A 44 -2.13 12.30 -2.39
CA TYR A 44 -2.36 10.88 -2.67
C TYR A 44 -1.56 9.93 -1.75
N HIS A 45 -2.02 8.70 -1.63
CA HIS A 45 -1.26 7.61 -1.02
C HIS A 45 -0.62 6.75 -2.12
N LYS A 46 0.65 6.40 -1.93
CA LYS A 46 1.45 5.62 -2.88
C LYS A 46 1.76 4.25 -2.30
N LEU A 47 1.57 3.21 -3.11
CA LEU A 47 2.00 1.84 -2.86
C LEU A 47 2.92 1.41 -4.01
N SER A 48 4.15 1.03 -3.70
CA SER A 48 5.15 0.72 -4.72
C SER A 48 6.03 -0.47 -4.35
N SER A 49 6.59 -1.10 -5.39
CA SER A 49 7.66 -2.06 -5.26
C SER A 49 8.61 -1.98 -6.45
N GLU A 50 9.86 -1.64 -6.19
CA GLU A 50 10.92 -1.75 -7.19
C GLU A 50 11.22 -3.22 -7.51
N ALA A 51 11.26 -4.07 -6.48
CA ALA A 51 11.54 -5.50 -6.61
C ALA A 51 10.54 -6.23 -7.53
N TYR A 52 9.27 -5.79 -7.54
CA TYR A 52 8.21 -6.37 -8.38
C TYR A 52 7.75 -5.45 -9.51
N GLY A 53 8.43 -4.30 -9.71
CA GLY A 53 8.24 -3.43 -10.87
C GLY A 53 6.88 -2.73 -10.95
N PHE A 54 6.29 -2.31 -9.83
CA PHE A 54 4.99 -1.64 -9.85
C PHE A 54 4.93 -0.38 -8.98
N VAL A 55 4.04 0.53 -9.37
CA VAL A 55 3.61 1.70 -8.59
C VAL A 55 2.11 1.88 -8.78
N ALA A 56 1.40 2.06 -7.68
CA ALA A 56 -0.03 2.36 -7.67
C ALA A 56 -0.31 3.53 -6.71
N ARG A 57 -1.26 4.38 -7.08
CA ARG A 57 -1.61 5.60 -6.36
C ARG A 57 -3.12 5.64 -6.14
N ILE A 58 -3.55 6.19 -5.01
CA ILE A 58 -4.95 6.52 -4.75
C ILE A 58 -5.03 7.97 -4.32
N ASP A 59 -5.75 8.77 -5.09
CA ASP A 59 -5.95 10.19 -4.79
C ASP A 59 -6.81 10.33 -3.54
N GLY A 60 -6.41 11.24 -2.66
CA GLY A 60 -7.15 11.52 -1.42
C GLY A 60 -8.48 12.23 -1.64
N ASN A 61 -8.72 12.70 -2.87
CA ASN A 61 -9.88 13.53 -3.22
C ASN A 61 -11.01 12.81 -3.96
N GLY A 62 -10.81 11.56 -4.42
CA GLY A 62 -11.84 10.79 -5.13
C GLY A 62 -12.11 11.23 -6.56
#